data_AF-A0A1X0QYU8-F1
#
_entry.id   AF-A0A1X0QYU8-F1
#
_cell.length_a   1.000
_cell.length_b   1.000
_cell.length_c   1.000
_cell.angle_alpha   90.00
_cell.angle_beta   90.00
_cell.angle_gamma   90.00
#
_symmetry.space_group_name_H-M   'P 1'
#
loop_
_entity.id
_entity.type
_entity.pdbx_description
1 polymer ?
#
loop_
_entity_poly.entity_id
_entity_poly.type
_entity_poly.pdbx_seq_one_letter_code
_entity_poly.pdbx_strand_id
1 'polypeptide(L)'
;LDPGRTHVFTATIQHEEGNLETRRCSEKERRCYSGVKRKACQIEKLKLRTGIKTIETGFPSAKTVDMEKTNAYVTYDLINIPRLFRFYDEKSAPFRFYDYQGRQRSNAEMANILINGGKKYNKTKQSRKQRKK
;
A
#
# COMPACT_ATOMS: atom_id res chain seq x y z
N LEU A 1 0.09 -15.39 -3.08
CA LEU A 1 -0.01 -15.00 -1.65
C LEU A 1 -0.90 -16.03 -1.00
N ASP A 2 -0.37 -16.82 -0.08
CA ASP A 2 -1.15 -17.83 0.64
C ASP A 2 -2.27 -17.15 1.45
N PRO A 3 -3.56 -17.41 1.16
CA PRO A 3 -4.69 -16.81 1.84
C PRO A 3 -4.68 -17.05 3.36
N GLY A 4 -4.04 -18.13 3.83
CA GLY A 4 -3.95 -18.48 5.25
C GLY A 4 -2.80 -17.81 6.01
N ARG A 5 -1.81 -17.24 5.30
CA ARG A 5 -0.60 -16.69 5.95
C ARG A 5 -0.84 -15.29 6.53
N THR A 6 -1.18 -15.25 7.81
CA THR A 6 -1.42 -14.01 8.57
C THR A 6 -0.12 -13.32 9.03
N HIS A 7 0.94 -14.10 9.24
CA HIS A 7 2.24 -13.63 9.72
C HIS A 7 3.35 -13.75 8.68
N VAL A 8 4.12 -12.68 8.54
CA VAL A 8 5.34 -12.65 7.71
C VAL A 8 6.41 -13.49 8.40
N PHE A 9 6.60 -13.26 9.70
CA PHE A 9 7.45 -14.08 10.55
C PHE A 9 6.96 -14.10 11.99
N THR A 10 7.38 -15.14 12.69
CA THR A 10 7.35 -15.30 14.15
C THR A 10 8.75 -15.77 14.54
N ALA A 11 9.36 -15.11 15.52
CA ALA A 11 10.69 -15.44 16.01
C ALA A 11 10.67 -15.45 17.54
N THR A 12 11.37 -16.42 18.14
CA THR A 12 11.64 -16.48 19.57
C THR A 12 13.09 -16.08 19.78
N ILE A 13 13.31 -15.07 20.63
CA ILE A 13 14.62 -14.52 20.94
C ILE A 13 14.92 -14.85 22.38
N GLN A 14 16.06 -15.50 22.61
CA GLN A 14 16.59 -15.74 23.95
C GLN A 14 17.47 -14.56 24.34
N HIS A 15 17.16 -13.95 25.49
CA HIS A 15 17.98 -12.92 26.10
C HIS A 15 19.06 -13.54 26.98
N GLU A 16 20.11 -12.78 27.29
CA GLU A 16 21.26 -13.23 28.09
C GLU A 16 20.85 -13.78 29.46
N GLU A 17 19.75 -13.28 30.03
CA GLU A 17 19.17 -13.72 31.31
C GLU A 17 18.36 -15.03 31.22
N GLY A 18 18.36 -15.70 30.06
CA GLY A 18 17.54 -16.90 29.80
C GLY A 18 16.06 -16.61 29.49
N ASN A 19 15.64 -15.34 29.54
CA ASN A 19 14.29 -14.92 29.21
C ASN A 19 13.99 -15.11 27.71
N LEU A 20 12.87 -15.76 27.39
CA LEU A 20 12.41 -15.96 26.01
C LEU A 20 11.38 -14.90 25.62
N GLU A 21 11.61 -14.19 24.52
CA GLU A 21 10.68 -13.20 23.96
C GLU A 21 10.21 -13.63 22.57
N THR A 22 8.89 -13.72 22.37
CA THR A 22 8.33 -13.96 21.03
C THR A 22 8.02 -12.66 20.31
N ARG A 23 8.65 -12.44 19.16
CA ARG A 23 8.41 -11.30 18.26
C ARG A 23 7.74 -11.74 16.97
N ARG A 24 6.77 -10.95 16.50
CA ARG A 24 5.98 -11.27 15.29
C ARG A 24 5.75 -10.03 14.43
N CYS A 25 5.77 -10.22 13.12
CA CYS A 25 5.28 -9.24 12.15
C CYS A 25 4.15 -9.86 11.33
N SER A 26 2.96 -9.27 11.40
CA SER A 26 1.84 -9.64 10.54
C SER A 26 1.98 -9.06 9.13
N GLU A 27 1.29 -9.67 8.18
CA GLU A 27 1.21 -9.17 6.81
C GLU A 27 0.52 -7.79 6.76
N LYS A 28 -0.46 -7.57 7.66
CA LYS A 28 -1.12 -6.28 7.85
C LYS A 28 -0.15 -5.20 8.32
N GLU A 29 0.73 -5.51 9.27
CA GLU A 29 1.78 -4.59 9.75
C GLU A 29 2.77 -4.25 8.64
N ARG A 30 3.26 -5.25 7.90
CA ARG A 30 4.14 -5.04 6.74
C ARG A 30 3.52 -4.09 5.70
N ARG A 31 2.25 -4.29 5.37
CA ARG A 31 1.50 -3.38 4.47
C ARG A 31 1.32 -1.98 5.07
N CYS A 32 1.21 -1.86 6.39
CA CYS A 32 1.15 -0.57 7.07
C CYS A 32 2.49 0.17 6.99
N TYR A 33 3.61 -0.52 7.27
CA TYR A 33 4.95 0.07 7.22
C TYR A 33 5.34 0.54 5.82
N SER A 34 4.91 -0.18 4.79
CA SER A 34 5.14 0.24 3.39
C SER A 34 4.29 1.43 2.94
N GLY A 35 3.26 1.82 3.71
CA GLY A 35 2.42 2.98 3.43
C GLY A 35 1.49 2.82 2.24
N VAL A 36 1.33 1.60 1.71
CA VAL A 36 0.54 1.31 0.48
C VAL A 36 -0.88 1.85 0.57
N LYS A 37 -1.59 1.63 1.68
CA LYS A 37 -2.96 2.14 1.86
C LYS A 37 -3.04 3.67 1.81
N ARG A 38 -2.09 4.37 2.45
CA ARG A 38 -2.07 5.84 2.47
C ARG A 38 -1.87 6.41 1.07
N LYS A 39 -0.96 5.81 0.30
CA LYS A 39 -0.72 6.20 -1.09
C LYS A 39 -1.91 5.91 -1.99
N ALA A 40 -2.51 4.73 -1.87
CA ALA A 40 -3.73 4.40 -2.62
C ALA A 40 -4.82 5.46 -2.39
N CYS A 41 -5.02 5.89 -1.15
CA CYS A 41 -5.94 6.99 -0.83
C CYS A 41 -5.52 8.34 -1.47
N GLN A 42 -4.23 8.65 -1.50
CA GLN A 42 -3.74 9.87 -2.17
C GLN A 42 -3.92 9.83 -3.69
N ILE A 43 -3.65 8.68 -4.32
CA ILE A 43 -3.87 8.47 -5.75
C ILE A 43 -5.35 8.60 -6.08
N GLU A 44 -6.24 8.00 -5.28
CA GLU A 44 -7.70 8.14 -5.46
C GLU A 44 -8.16 9.61 -5.36
N LYS A 45 -7.64 10.37 -4.40
CA LYS A 45 -7.92 11.81 -4.29
C LYS A 45 -7.40 12.58 -5.50
N LEU A 46 -6.23 12.20 -6.01
CA LEU A 46 -5.66 12.82 -7.20
C LEU A 46 -6.52 12.54 -8.43
N LYS A 47 -6.95 11.27 -8.63
CA LYS A 47 -7.85 10.87 -9.71
C LYS A 47 -9.15 11.66 -9.70
N LEU A 48 -9.73 11.86 -8.52
CA LEU A 48 -10.93 12.70 -8.33
C LEU A 48 -10.67 14.14 -8.79
N ARG A 49 -9.58 14.75 -8.34
CA ARG A 49 -9.23 16.14 -8.68
C ARG A 49 -8.93 16.34 -10.16
N THR A 50 -8.33 15.35 -10.81
CA THR A 50 -7.97 15.43 -12.23
C THR A 50 -9.07 14.94 -13.17
N GLY A 51 -10.24 14.54 -12.64
CA GLY A 51 -11.36 14.01 -13.43
C GLY A 51 -11.13 12.60 -14.01
N ILE A 52 -10.00 11.96 -13.69
CA ILE A 52 -9.67 10.61 -14.16
C ILE A 52 -10.66 9.58 -13.62
N LYS A 53 -11.12 9.78 -12.39
CA LYS A 53 -12.09 8.87 -11.78
C LYS A 53 -13.42 8.84 -12.56
N THR A 54 -13.85 9.98 -13.09
CA THR A 54 -15.07 10.07 -13.91
C THR A 54 -14.93 9.27 -15.21
N ILE A 55 -13.76 9.38 -15.85
CA ILE A 55 -13.41 8.61 -17.06
C ILE A 55 -13.42 7.12 -16.72
N GLU A 56 -12.84 6.72 -15.57
CA GLU A 56 -12.84 5.33 -15.12
C GLU A 56 -14.22 4.78 -14.74
N THR A 57 -15.11 5.60 -14.16
CA THR A 57 -16.46 5.14 -13.82
C THR A 57 -17.40 5.09 -15.01
N GLY A 58 -17.01 5.70 -16.14
CA GLY A 58 -17.76 5.64 -17.39
C GLY A 58 -17.71 4.26 -18.07
N PHE A 59 -16.84 3.35 -17.61
CA PHE A 59 -16.70 1.99 -18.15
C PHE A 59 -17.97 1.16 -17.91
N PRO A 60 -18.74 0.77 -18.96
CA PRO A 60 -19.89 -0.10 -18.78
C PRO A 60 -19.44 -1.50 -18.33
N SER A 61 -20.23 -2.13 -17.47
CA SER A 61 -20.01 -3.51 -17.05
C SER A 61 -20.24 -4.46 -18.23
N ALA A 62 -19.33 -5.42 -18.44
CA ALA A 62 -19.28 -6.35 -19.58
C ALA A 62 -20.43 -7.38 -19.69
N LYS A 63 -21.60 -7.13 -19.07
CA LYS A 63 -22.65 -8.14 -18.88
C LYS A 63 -23.67 -8.23 -20.01
N THR A 64 -23.69 -7.29 -20.96
CA THR A 64 -24.57 -7.36 -22.14
C THR A 64 -23.94 -6.55 -23.28
N VAL A 65 -23.62 -7.22 -24.39
CA VAL A 65 -22.99 -6.58 -25.56
C VAL A 65 -24.08 -5.90 -26.38
N ASP A 66 -24.13 -4.58 -26.26
CA ASP A 66 -24.88 -3.69 -27.15
C ASP A 66 -23.86 -3.00 -28.06
N MET A 67 -23.98 -3.21 -29.37
CA MET A 67 -22.99 -2.75 -30.35
C MET A 67 -22.91 -1.22 -30.43
N GLU A 68 -24.03 -0.51 -30.28
CA GLU A 68 -24.04 0.96 -30.29
C GLU A 68 -23.36 1.51 -29.04
N LYS A 69 -23.68 0.94 -27.88
CA LYS A 69 -23.01 1.29 -26.62
C LYS A 69 -21.52 0.96 -26.66
N THR A 70 -21.14 -0.13 -27.31
CA THR A 70 -19.73 -0.53 -27.48
C THR A 70 -18.98 0.47 -28.35
N ASN A 71 -19.55 0.92 -29.48
CA ASN A 71 -18.94 1.94 -30.33
C ASN A 71 -18.84 3.31 -29.64
N ALA A 72 -19.89 3.75 -28.96
CA ALA A 72 -19.87 4.99 -28.17
C ALA A 72 -18.80 4.94 -27.09
N TYR A 73 -18.64 3.78 -26.46
CA TYR A 73 -17.63 3.51 -25.44
C TYR A 73 -16.21 3.55 -26.01
N VAL A 74 -15.92 2.83 -27.09
CA VAL A 74 -14.59 2.87 -27.75
C VAL A 74 -14.25 4.29 -28.17
N THR A 75 -15.22 5.04 -28.69
CA THR A 75 -15.04 6.45 -29.08
C THR A 75 -14.71 7.32 -27.86
N TYR A 76 -15.44 7.16 -26.75
CA TYR A 76 -15.18 7.86 -25.50
C TYR A 76 -13.76 7.58 -24.97
N ASP A 77 -13.31 6.33 -25.04
CA ASP A 77 -11.98 5.93 -24.61
C ASP A 77 -10.90 6.57 -25.48
N LEU A 78 -11.02 6.46 -26.81
CA LEU A 78 -10.05 7.03 -27.74
C LEU A 78 -9.87 8.55 -27.54
N ILE A 79 -10.95 9.27 -27.24
CA ILE A 79 -10.91 10.72 -26.94
C ILE A 79 -10.17 11.00 -25.62
N ASN A 80 -10.33 10.14 -24.61
CA ASN A 80 -9.76 10.34 -23.28
C ASN A 80 -8.38 9.70 -23.08
N ILE A 81 -7.93 8.85 -23.99
CA ILE A 81 -6.63 8.15 -23.98
C ILE A 81 -5.46 9.10 -23.66
N PRO A 82 -5.31 10.28 -24.30
CA PRO A 82 -4.17 11.16 -24.01
C PRO A 82 -4.16 11.65 -22.56
N ARG A 83 -5.34 11.87 -21.95
CA ARG A 83 -5.46 12.30 -20.54
C ARG A 83 -5.10 11.17 -19.60
N LEU A 84 -5.49 9.94 -19.94
CA LEU A 84 -5.14 8.73 -19.19
C LEU A 84 -3.63 8.47 -19.26
N PHE A 85 -3.03 8.49 -20.46
CA PHE A 85 -1.58 8.35 -20.61
C PHE A 85 -0.83 9.44 -19.86
N ARG A 86 -1.23 10.71 -19.99
CA ARG A 86 -0.58 11.78 -19.23
C ARG A 86 -0.62 11.54 -17.72
N PHE A 87 -1.76 11.09 -17.19
CA PHE A 87 -1.88 10.80 -15.76
C PHE A 87 -1.03 9.61 -15.34
N TYR A 88 -1.06 8.52 -16.11
CA TYR A 88 -0.41 7.27 -15.73
C TYR A 88 1.07 7.24 -16.10
N ASP A 89 1.49 7.76 -17.24
CA ASP A 89 2.89 7.80 -17.66
C ASP A 89 3.69 8.84 -16.88
N GLU A 90 3.30 10.13 -16.92
CA GLU A 90 4.08 11.21 -16.28
C GLU A 90 4.17 11.00 -14.76
N LYS A 91 3.09 10.50 -14.13
CA LYS A 91 3.06 10.30 -12.68
C LYS A 91 3.45 8.89 -12.25
N SER A 92 3.66 7.92 -13.16
CA SER A 92 4.05 6.56 -12.79
C SER A 92 5.40 6.51 -12.09
N ALA A 93 6.40 7.24 -12.59
CA ALA A 93 7.77 7.12 -12.09
C ALA A 93 7.88 7.52 -10.61
N PRO A 94 7.32 8.68 -10.16
CA PRO A 94 7.25 9.00 -8.74
C PRO A 94 6.51 7.94 -7.91
N PHE A 95 5.37 7.42 -8.38
CA PHE A 95 4.62 6.40 -7.64
C PHE A 95 5.42 5.10 -7.47
N ARG A 96 6.08 4.63 -8.54
CA ARG A 96 6.96 3.46 -8.51
C ARG A 96 8.14 3.65 -7.56
N PHE A 97 8.77 4.82 -7.59
CA PHE A 97 9.86 5.16 -6.68
C PHE A 97 9.40 5.13 -5.21
N TYR A 98 8.26 5.77 -4.92
CA TYR A 98 7.72 5.76 -3.57
C TYR A 98 7.36 4.34 -3.12
N ASP A 99 6.83 3.49 -4.00
CA ASP A 99 6.52 2.10 -3.70
C ASP A 99 7.75 1.27 -3.38
N TYR A 100 8.82 1.45 -4.15
CA TYR A 100 10.12 0.91 -3.80
C TYR A 100 10.58 1.37 -2.41
N GLN A 101 10.57 2.68 -2.15
CA GLN A 101 10.94 3.23 -0.85
C GLN A 101 10.04 2.73 0.30
N GLY A 102 8.76 2.49 0.01
CA GLY A 102 7.80 1.90 0.95
C GLY A 102 8.20 0.47 1.31
N ARG A 103 8.56 -0.35 0.32
CA ARG A 103 9.07 -1.72 0.55
C ARG A 103 10.35 -1.70 1.39
N GLN A 104 11.28 -0.80 1.09
CA GLN A 104 12.52 -0.65 1.86
C GLN A 104 12.25 -0.29 3.32
N ARG A 105 11.37 0.70 3.57
CA ARG A 105 10.94 1.06 4.93
C ARG A 105 10.29 -0.10 5.67
N SER A 106 9.46 -0.88 4.98
CA SER A 106 8.83 -2.07 5.57
C SER A 106 9.86 -3.12 5.97
N ASN A 107 10.84 -3.39 5.11
CA ASN A 107 11.89 -4.35 5.41
C ASN A 107 12.77 -3.89 6.58
N ALA A 108 13.11 -2.60 6.63
CA ALA A 108 13.85 -2.01 7.73
C ALA A 108 13.08 -2.10 9.07
N GLU A 109 11.78 -1.80 9.10
CA GLU A 109 10.97 -1.95 10.31
C GLU A 109 10.84 -3.42 10.74
N MET A 110 10.74 -4.37 9.79
CA MET A 110 10.76 -5.80 10.11
C MET A 110 12.09 -6.25 10.71
N ALA A 111 13.22 -5.81 10.17
CA ALA A 111 14.54 -6.09 10.73
C ALA A 111 14.69 -5.46 12.13
N ASN A 112 14.20 -4.23 12.33
CA ASN A 112 14.19 -3.59 13.64
C ASN A 112 13.38 -4.39 14.66
N ILE A 113 12.24 -4.98 14.27
CA ILE A 113 11.47 -5.87 15.15
C ILE A 113 12.35 -7.04 15.61
N LEU A 114 13.13 -7.66 14.71
CA LEU A 114 14.01 -8.77 15.08
C LEU A 114 15.16 -8.32 15.99
N ILE A 115 15.85 -7.23 15.64
CA ILE A 115 17.07 -6.81 16.35
C ILE A 115 16.75 -6.22 17.73
N ASN A 116 15.90 -5.19 17.78
CA ASN A 116 15.69 -4.39 19.01
C ASN A 116 14.21 -4.26 19.41
N GLY A 117 13.35 -5.10 18.85
CA GLY A 117 11.90 -5.07 19.07
C GLY A 117 11.17 -4.01 18.24
N GLY A 118 11.88 -3.13 17.55
CA GLY A 118 11.31 -2.05 16.74
C GLY A 118 10.39 -1.14 17.55
N LYS A 119 9.49 -0.41 16.89
CA LYS A 119 8.48 0.42 17.60
C LYS A 119 7.44 -0.41 18.38
N LYS A 120 7.29 -1.69 18.01
CA LYS A 120 6.22 -2.57 18.50
C LYS A 120 6.52 -3.18 19.86
N TYR A 121 7.74 -3.64 20.08
CA TYR A 121 8.12 -4.34 21.32
C TYR A 121 9.04 -3.49 22.22
N ASN A 122 9.61 -2.39 21.71
CA ASN A 122 10.44 -1.51 22.52
C ASN A 122 9.60 -0.63 23.47
N LYS A 123 9.57 -1.03 24.76
CA LYS A 123 8.80 -0.38 25.83
C LYS A 123 9.23 1.06 26.11
N THR A 124 10.53 1.39 26.03
CA THR A 124 11.03 2.76 26.30
C THR A 124 10.61 3.76 25.22
N LYS A 125 10.48 3.31 23.97
CA LYS A 125 9.92 4.13 22.88
C LYS A 125 8.40 4.31 22.98
N GLN A 126 7.68 3.37 23.59
CA GLN A 126 6.23 3.49 23.81
C GLN A 126 5.88 4.45 24.95
N SER A 127 6.58 4.37 26.09
CA SER A 127 6.35 5.24 27.25
C SER A 127 6.61 6.72 26.95
N ARG A 128 7.62 7.03 26.12
CA ARG A 128 7.89 8.40 25.64
C ARG A 128 6.77 9.01 24.79
N LYS A 129 5.95 8.20 24.11
CA LYS A 129 4.78 8.71 23.36
C LYS A 129 3.57 8.96 24.25
N GLN A 130 3.40 8.18 25.32
CA GLN A 130 2.29 8.37 26.25
C GLN A 130 2.47 9.61 27.13
N ARG A 131 3.71 9.97 27.49
CA ARG A 131 4.02 11.19 28.26
C ARG A 131 3.92 12.50 27.47
N LYS A 132 3.71 12.46 26.15
CA LYS A 132 3.56 13.64 25.28
C LYS A 132 2.11 13.89 24.85
N LYS A 133 1.17 13.19 25.47
CA LYS A 133 -0.26 13.49 25.44
C LYS A 133 -0.65 14.06 26.79
#